data_AF-A0A3A8KPN9-F1
#
_entry.id   AF-A0A3A8KPN9-F1
#
_cell.length_a   1.000
_cell.length_b   1.000
_cell.length_c   1.000
_cell.angle_alpha   90.00
_cell.angle_beta   90.00
_cell.angle_gamma   90.00
#
_symmetry.space_group_name_H-M   'P 1'
#
loop_
_entity.id
_entity.type
_entity.pdbx_description
1 polymer ?
#
loop_
_entity_poly.entity_id
_entity_poly.type
_entity_poly.pdbx_seq_one_letter_code
_entity_poly.pdbx_strand_id
1 'polypeptide(L)'
;MALPSLTSVTPSSGPTSGGDILRLAGTGFAARVAVRLGGVPAEVLSLRVELGTHFADVRTPAHAVGTVDVEVFNLSAEGSPIPGEAAVLPGAYRYLRPRVTKEADLTRLVRTLLRELKRQVVANVSASVSVDYDDTVADGLNVIAMAALPSVVLSGPTMRTSRRYSTNVLHEDVVQGPSGAELVRRRPAYTVDLAFTLTVASERTAELFNLMAAVATFLNRNRWLAMPRDAEDASRGTVRWEMDADGEVRTQLGSRDNVRAFTWGLVVRGFDVDSGLPLDLGKAVAGTHLETDSLSGGTS
;
A
#
# COMPACT_ATOMS: atom_id res chain seq x y z
N MET A 1 15.66 46.97 12.20
CA MET A 1 16.17 45.76 11.56
C MET A 1 15.86 44.59 12.48
N ALA A 2 15.03 43.66 12.03
CA ALA A 2 14.73 42.42 12.73
C ALA A 2 15.39 41.30 11.92
N LEU A 3 16.49 40.75 12.43
CA LEU A 3 17.17 39.61 11.80
C LEU A 3 16.34 38.34 12.10
N PRO A 4 15.71 37.71 11.10
CA PRO A 4 14.98 36.48 11.33
C PRO A 4 15.96 35.36 11.65
N SER A 5 15.55 34.40 12.47
CA SER A 5 16.22 33.12 12.67
C SER A 5 15.23 31.99 12.43
N LEU A 6 15.67 30.94 11.73
CA LEU A 6 14.88 29.74 11.47
C LEU A 6 15.52 28.58 12.24
N THR A 7 14.79 28.00 13.18
CA THR A 7 15.32 26.98 14.10
C THR A 7 14.86 25.57 13.75
N SER A 8 13.61 25.41 13.28
CA SER A 8 13.11 24.09 12.91
C SER A 8 12.03 24.13 11.82
N VAL A 9 11.89 22.98 11.17
CA VAL A 9 10.96 22.70 10.08
C VAL A 9 10.27 21.37 10.36
N THR A 10 8.94 21.36 10.50
CA THR A 10 8.17 20.16 10.82
C THR A 10 6.91 20.07 9.96
N PRO A 11 6.68 18.95 9.23
CA PRO A 11 7.55 17.79 9.06
C PRO A 11 8.79 18.09 8.18
N SER A 12 9.92 17.40 8.38
CA SER A 12 11.16 17.63 7.62
C SER A 12 11.24 16.89 6.27
N SER A 13 10.14 16.29 5.82
CA SER A 13 10.06 15.63 4.51
C SER A 13 8.63 15.57 3.98
N GLY A 14 8.49 15.38 2.67
CA GLY A 14 7.19 15.22 2.00
C GLY A 14 7.32 14.93 0.49
N PRO A 15 6.20 14.87 -0.23
CA PRO A 15 6.16 14.37 -1.61
C PRO A 15 6.71 15.38 -2.61
N THR A 16 7.33 14.91 -3.70
CA THR A 16 7.80 15.73 -4.84
C THR A 16 6.69 16.54 -5.52
N SER A 17 5.42 16.16 -5.34
CA SER A 17 4.27 16.94 -5.84
C SER A 17 4.06 18.25 -5.07
N GLY A 18 4.67 18.41 -3.89
CA GLY A 18 4.33 19.47 -2.96
C GLY A 18 2.89 19.35 -2.45
N GLY A 19 2.41 20.41 -1.81
CA GLY A 19 1.04 20.55 -1.33
C GLY A 19 0.86 20.32 0.17
N ASP A 20 1.86 19.74 0.84
CA ASP A 20 1.87 19.52 2.29
C ASP A 20 2.05 20.84 3.06
N ILE A 21 1.44 20.90 4.24
CA ILE A 21 1.58 22.01 5.18
C ILE A 21 2.80 21.77 6.07
N LEU A 22 3.72 22.70 6.03
CA LEU A 22 4.97 22.73 6.75
C LEU A 22 4.92 23.82 7.81
N ARG A 23 5.29 23.50 9.04
CA ARG A 23 5.44 24.46 10.13
C ARG A 23 6.90 24.82 10.31
N LEU A 24 7.20 26.10 10.13
CA LEU A 24 8.49 26.71 10.42
C LEU A 24 8.44 27.34 11.80
N ALA A 25 9.47 27.12 12.61
CA ALA A 25 9.63 27.79 13.90
C ALA A 25 10.92 28.62 13.90
N GLY A 26 10.85 29.80 14.52
CA GLY A 26 11.95 30.75 14.50
C GLY A 26 11.72 31.97 15.38
N THR A 27 12.56 32.99 15.21
CA THR A 27 12.39 34.30 15.85
C THR A 27 12.62 35.42 14.84
N GLY A 28 12.13 36.63 15.15
CA GLY A 28 12.38 37.80 14.29
C GLY A 28 11.65 37.78 12.94
N PHE A 29 10.59 36.98 12.78
CA PHE A 29 9.76 37.03 11.58
C PHE A 29 8.94 38.32 11.57
N ALA A 30 8.99 39.05 10.47
CA ALA A 30 8.16 40.22 10.27
C ALA A 30 6.67 39.83 10.12
N ALA A 31 5.78 40.82 10.13
CA ALA A 31 4.34 40.60 9.91
C ALA A 31 4.04 39.97 8.53
N ARG A 32 4.97 40.11 7.57
CA ARG A 32 4.93 39.47 6.25
C ARG A 32 6.28 38.83 5.99
N VAL A 33 6.26 37.58 5.54
CA VAL A 33 7.46 36.85 5.12
C VAL A 33 7.23 36.18 3.77
N ALA A 34 8.30 35.98 3.01
CA ALA A 34 8.33 35.05 1.89
C ALA A 34 9.17 33.84 2.27
N VAL A 35 8.75 32.66 1.82
CA VAL A 35 9.47 31.40 2.07
C VAL A 35 9.83 30.75 0.74
N ARG A 36 11.04 30.20 0.67
CA ARG A 36 11.49 29.38 -0.46
C ARG A 36 11.99 28.03 0.02
N LEU A 37 11.69 26.98 -0.76
CA LEU A 37 12.22 25.64 -0.58
C LEU A 37 13.03 25.27 -1.82
N GLY A 38 14.34 25.08 -1.67
CA GLY A 38 15.24 24.79 -2.79
C GLY A 38 15.22 25.84 -3.89
N GLY A 39 15.00 27.11 -3.52
CA GLY A 39 14.85 28.24 -4.45
C GLY A 39 13.45 28.40 -5.06
N VAL A 40 12.51 27.48 -4.83
CA VAL A 40 11.13 27.57 -5.33
C VAL A 40 10.25 28.28 -4.29
N PRO A 41 9.44 29.29 -4.69
CA PRO A 41 8.57 30.00 -3.75
C PRO A 41 7.49 29.09 -3.17
N ALA A 42 7.31 29.17 -1.85
CA ALA A 42 6.28 28.46 -1.10
C ALA A 42 5.16 29.43 -0.70
N GLU A 43 3.94 28.91 -0.60
CA GLU A 43 2.77 29.70 -0.20
C GLU A 43 2.74 29.82 1.33
N VAL A 44 2.71 31.04 1.88
CA VAL A 44 2.62 31.25 3.32
C VAL A 44 1.15 31.36 3.73
N LEU A 45 0.68 30.42 4.55
CA LEU A 45 -0.72 30.29 4.93
C LEU A 45 -1.07 31.10 6.18
N SER A 46 -0.17 31.09 7.17
CA SER A 46 -0.35 31.89 8.39
C SER A 46 0.98 32.19 9.07
N LEU A 47 1.00 33.30 9.82
CA LEU A 47 2.04 33.63 10.78
C LEU A 47 1.40 33.85 12.14
N ARG A 48 2.02 33.33 13.18
CA ARG A 48 1.62 33.56 14.57
C ARG A 48 2.83 33.59 15.49
N VAL A 49 2.65 34.18 16.66
CA VAL A 49 3.69 34.27 17.68
C VAL A 49 3.14 33.68 18.97
N GLU A 50 3.83 32.69 19.51
CA GLU A 50 3.47 32.04 20.77
C GLU A 50 4.71 32.06 21.69
N LEU A 51 4.56 32.65 22.88
CA LEU A 51 5.61 32.67 23.91
C LEU A 51 6.98 33.18 23.38
N GLY A 52 6.97 34.16 22.49
CA GLY A 52 8.18 34.75 21.88
C GLY A 52 8.75 33.99 20.67
N THR A 53 8.20 32.82 20.34
CA THR A 53 8.56 32.04 19.15
C THR A 53 7.60 32.36 18.01
N HIS A 54 8.14 32.60 16.81
CA HIS A 54 7.37 32.83 15.60
C HIS A 54 7.15 31.52 14.87
N PHE A 55 5.92 31.28 14.44
CA PHE A 55 5.53 30.13 13.64
C PHE A 55 4.95 30.59 12.31
N ALA A 56 5.46 30.01 11.22
CA ALA A 56 4.90 30.20 9.88
C ALA A 56 4.44 28.86 9.34
N ASP A 57 3.15 28.73 9.03
CA ASP A 57 2.64 27.56 8.32
C ASP A 57 2.68 27.87 6.82
N VAL A 58 3.38 27.02 6.06
CA VAL A 58 3.64 27.20 4.63
C VAL A 58 3.26 25.97 3.84
N ARG A 59 2.75 26.15 2.62
CA ARG A 59 2.47 25.06 1.70
C ARG A 59 3.67 24.82 0.80
N THR A 60 4.14 23.58 0.80
CA THR A 60 5.32 23.18 0.03
C THR A 60 5.04 23.23 -1.49
N PRO A 61 5.95 23.79 -2.30
CA PRO A 61 5.83 23.73 -3.75
C PRO A 61 6.24 22.35 -4.28
N ALA A 62 5.89 22.07 -5.53
CA ALA A 62 6.42 20.91 -6.24
C ALA A 62 7.92 21.06 -6.50
N HIS A 63 8.69 19.98 -6.32
CA HIS A 63 10.14 20.00 -6.48
C HIS A 63 10.66 18.59 -6.85
N ALA A 64 11.83 18.54 -7.48
CA ALA A 64 12.53 17.28 -7.76
C ALA A 64 12.93 16.56 -6.46
N VAL A 65 13.16 15.25 -6.54
CA VAL A 65 13.61 14.44 -5.40
C VAL A 65 14.97 14.94 -4.90
N GLY A 66 15.12 15.04 -3.58
CA GLY A 66 16.36 15.51 -2.97
C GLY A 66 16.13 16.30 -1.69
N THR A 67 17.23 16.57 -0.98
CA THR A 67 17.23 17.47 0.17
C THR A 67 17.39 18.90 -0.30
N VAL A 68 16.65 19.83 0.28
CA VAL A 68 16.65 21.26 -0.06
C VAL A 68 16.79 22.14 1.17
N ASP A 69 17.31 23.34 0.94
CA ASP A 69 17.38 24.40 1.94
C ASP A 69 16.01 25.08 2.08
N VAL A 70 15.71 25.56 3.29
CA VAL A 70 14.52 26.37 3.57
C VAL A 70 14.97 27.80 3.89
N GLU A 71 14.47 28.75 3.12
CA GLU A 71 14.82 30.16 3.24
C GLU A 71 13.59 30.97 3.65
N VAL A 72 13.77 31.90 4.59
CA VAL A 72 12.75 32.85 5.04
C VAL A 72 13.27 34.27 4.82
N PHE A 73 12.48 35.11 4.18
CA PHE A 73 12.78 36.52 3.93
C PHE A 73 11.71 37.38 4.59
N ASN A 74 12.12 38.34 5.42
CA ASN A 74 11.19 39.37 5.89
C ASN A 74 10.83 40.31 4.74
N LEU A 75 9.55 40.65 4.63
CA LEU A 75 9.02 41.55 3.62
C LEU A 75 8.66 42.90 4.23
N SER A 76 8.80 43.96 3.43
CA SER A 76 8.26 45.29 3.74
C SER A 76 6.73 45.29 3.71
N ALA A 77 6.10 46.38 4.15
CA ALA A 77 4.64 46.53 4.07
C ALA A 77 4.12 46.40 2.63
N GLU A 78 4.93 46.84 1.66
CA GLU A 78 4.70 46.78 0.21
C GLU A 78 4.98 45.38 -0.38
N GLY A 79 5.48 44.43 0.42
CA GLY A 79 5.72 43.04 0.01
C GLY A 79 7.08 42.77 -0.64
N SER A 80 8.02 43.71 -0.57
CA SER A 80 9.38 43.53 -1.10
C SER A 80 10.34 42.95 -0.06
N PRO A 81 11.26 42.02 -0.41
CA PRO A 81 12.26 41.51 0.54
C PRO A 81 13.13 42.64 1.10
N ILE A 82 13.29 42.65 2.43
CA ILE A 82 14.14 43.62 3.11
C ILE A 82 15.60 43.14 3.02
N PRO A 83 16.52 43.93 2.43
CA PRO A 83 17.92 43.53 2.30
C PRO A 83 18.55 43.22 3.67
N GLY A 84 19.18 42.06 3.79
CA GLY A 84 19.84 41.61 5.02
C GLY A 84 18.92 40.95 6.06
N GLU A 85 17.60 40.92 5.85
CA GLU A 85 16.66 40.21 6.74
C GLU A 85 16.22 38.87 6.14
N ALA A 86 17.17 37.93 6.07
CA ALA A 86 16.95 36.58 5.58
C ALA A 86 17.51 35.54 6.56
N ALA A 87 16.84 34.40 6.67
CA ALA A 87 17.28 33.23 7.42
C ALA A 87 17.30 32.02 6.49
N VAL A 88 18.32 31.18 6.61
CA VAL A 88 18.46 29.94 5.84
C VAL A 88 18.71 28.80 6.80
N LEU A 89 17.95 27.71 6.65
CA LEU A 89 18.23 26.45 7.31
C LEU A 89 18.62 25.42 6.23
N PRO A 90 19.93 25.11 6.11
CA PRO A 90 20.43 24.25 5.05
C PRO A 90 19.97 22.81 5.24
N GLY A 91 19.57 22.18 4.15
CA GLY A 91 19.13 20.80 4.08
C GLY A 91 17.94 20.44 4.97
N ALA A 92 17.11 21.42 5.32
CA ALA A 92 16.06 21.27 6.33
C ALA A 92 14.84 20.46 5.86
N TYR A 93 14.63 20.33 4.55
CA TYR A 93 13.47 19.62 4.01
C TYR A 93 13.87 18.64 2.91
N ARG A 94 13.31 17.43 2.95
CA ARG A 94 13.58 16.37 1.95
C ARG A 94 12.36 16.07 1.11
N TYR A 95 12.46 16.33 -0.20
CA TYR A 95 11.50 15.86 -1.19
C TYR A 95 11.74 14.40 -1.49
N LEU A 96 10.72 13.60 -1.22
CA LEU A 96 10.68 12.17 -1.50
C LEU A 96 9.74 11.96 -2.68
N ARG A 97 10.10 11.09 -3.62
CA ARG A 97 9.08 10.59 -4.55
C ARG A 97 7.98 9.95 -3.71
N PRO A 98 6.72 10.40 -3.81
CA PRO A 98 5.64 9.67 -3.17
C PRO A 98 5.75 8.24 -3.67
N ARG A 99 5.85 7.29 -2.73
CA ARG A 99 5.77 5.88 -3.08
C ARG A 99 4.40 5.76 -3.74
N VAL A 100 4.37 5.56 -5.06
CA VAL A 100 3.15 5.21 -5.77
C VAL A 100 2.54 4.10 -4.93
N THR A 101 1.35 4.38 -4.40
CA THR A 101 0.52 3.59 -3.48
C THR A 101 1.07 2.18 -3.28
N LYS A 102 1.45 1.83 -2.03
CA LYS A 102 1.80 0.44 -1.67
C LYS A 102 0.79 -0.46 -2.36
N GLU A 103 1.27 -1.26 -3.33
CA GLU A 103 0.38 -2.05 -4.17
C GLU A 103 -0.54 -2.85 -3.24
N ALA A 104 -1.86 -2.77 -3.45
CA ALA A 104 -2.81 -3.44 -2.59
C ALA A 104 -2.46 -4.92 -2.50
N ASP A 105 -2.46 -5.49 -1.30
CA ASP A 105 -2.04 -6.88 -1.11
C ASP A 105 -2.88 -7.85 -1.93
N LEU A 106 -4.13 -7.49 -2.24
CA LEU A 106 -4.99 -8.23 -3.15
C LEU A 106 -4.42 -8.26 -4.58
N THR A 107 -3.98 -7.12 -5.10
CA THR A 107 -3.35 -7.04 -6.43
C THR A 107 -2.08 -7.86 -6.48
N ARG A 108 -1.26 -7.80 -5.42
CA ARG A 108 -0.02 -8.58 -5.32
C ARG A 108 -0.31 -10.08 -5.24
N LEU A 109 -1.36 -10.47 -4.52
CA LEU A 109 -1.83 -11.85 -4.41
C LEU A 109 -2.32 -12.38 -5.75
N VAL A 110 -3.21 -11.67 -6.43
CA VAL A 110 -3.73 -12.04 -7.76
C VAL A 110 -2.57 -12.17 -8.76
N ARG A 111 -1.63 -11.22 -8.76
CA ARG A 111 -0.44 -11.29 -9.62
C ARG A 111 0.42 -12.52 -9.31
N THR A 112 0.57 -12.86 -8.03
CA THR A 112 1.32 -14.06 -7.63
C THR A 112 0.62 -15.31 -8.12
N LEU A 113 -0.69 -15.43 -7.93
CA LEU A 113 -1.48 -16.54 -8.43
C LEU A 113 -1.39 -16.68 -9.96
N LEU A 114 -1.47 -15.59 -10.70
CA LEU A 114 -1.31 -15.62 -12.16
C LEU A 114 0.07 -16.09 -12.60
N ARG A 115 1.15 -15.69 -11.90
CA ARG A 115 2.51 -16.18 -12.18
C ARG A 115 2.63 -17.68 -11.92
N GLU A 116 2.02 -18.16 -10.84
CA GLU A 116 1.99 -19.58 -10.49
C GLU A 116 1.26 -20.40 -11.56
N LEU A 117 0.08 -19.96 -11.99
CA LEU A 117 -0.68 -20.59 -13.08
C LEU A 117 0.10 -20.59 -14.41
N LYS A 118 0.75 -19.47 -14.76
CA LYS A 118 1.57 -19.39 -15.98
C LYS A 118 2.75 -20.36 -15.96
N ARG A 119 3.37 -20.54 -14.79
CA ARG A 119 4.54 -21.41 -14.64
C ARG A 119 4.15 -22.90 -14.65
N GLN A 120 3.02 -23.26 -14.06
CA GLN A 120 2.68 -24.65 -13.75
C GLN A 120 1.58 -25.26 -14.65
N VAL A 121 0.75 -24.43 -15.29
CA VAL A 121 -0.41 -24.89 -16.07
C VAL A 121 -0.24 -24.60 -17.55
N VAL A 122 -0.26 -23.33 -17.95
CA VAL A 122 -0.09 -22.92 -19.36
C VAL A 122 0.38 -21.47 -19.43
N ALA A 123 1.24 -21.13 -20.40
CA ALA A 123 1.74 -19.76 -20.56
C ALA A 123 0.61 -18.76 -20.90
N ASN A 124 -0.43 -19.23 -21.61
CA ASN A 124 -1.60 -18.46 -22.05
C ASN A 124 -2.67 -18.34 -20.94
N VAL A 125 -2.27 -17.84 -19.76
CA VAL A 125 -3.20 -17.48 -18.68
C VAL A 125 -3.52 -15.99 -18.76
N SER A 126 -4.81 -15.66 -18.80
CA SER A 126 -5.30 -14.28 -18.81
C SER A 126 -6.20 -13.99 -17.62
N ALA A 127 -6.19 -12.73 -17.18
CA ALA A 127 -7.17 -12.18 -16.27
C ALA A 127 -7.83 -10.99 -16.96
N SER A 128 -9.16 -10.95 -16.94
CA SER A 128 -9.96 -9.81 -17.42
C SER A 128 -10.57 -9.08 -16.24
N VAL A 129 -10.54 -7.75 -16.28
CA VAL A 129 -11.26 -6.90 -15.31
C VAL A 129 -12.53 -6.43 -16.00
N SER A 130 -13.68 -7.01 -15.65
CA SER A 130 -14.98 -6.55 -16.14
C SER A 130 -15.69 -5.76 -15.05
N VAL A 131 -16.02 -4.50 -15.35
CA VAL A 131 -16.69 -3.58 -14.41
C VAL A 131 -18.22 -3.74 -14.47
N ASP A 132 -18.75 -4.22 -15.60
CA ASP A 132 -20.15 -4.64 -15.77
C ASP A 132 -20.23 -6.17 -15.64
N TYR A 133 -20.55 -6.65 -14.44
CA TYR A 133 -20.75 -8.06 -14.16
C TYR A 133 -22.25 -8.36 -14.07
N ASP A 134 -22.79 -8.99 -15.12
CA ASP A 134 -24.08 -9.66 -15.08
C ASP A 134 -23.85 -11.11 -14.62
N ASP A 135 -24.45 -11.48 -13.48
CA ASP A 135 -24.32 -12.79 -12.83
C ASP A 135 -25.19 -13.86 -13.52
N THR A 136 -25.78 -13.56 -14.68
CA THR A 136 -26.52 -14.54 -15.46
C THR A 136 -25.58 -15.61 -15.96
N VAL A 137 -25.78 -16.82 -15.43
CA VAL A 137 -25.02 -18.08 -15.57
C VAL A 137 -24.95 -18.61 -17.03
N ALA A 138 -25.23 -17.77 -18.02
CA ALA A 138 -25.30 -18.17 -19.42
C ALA A 138 -23.92 -18.38 -20.05
N ASP A 139 -22.95 -17.47 -19.92
CA ASP A 139 -21.80 -17.54 -20.85
C ASP A 139 -20.45 -17.12 -20.23
N GLY A 140 -19.87 -18.01 -19.41
CA GLY A 140 -18.40 -18.07 -19.29
C GLY A 140 -17.70 -18.17 -20.67
N LEU A 141 -18.44 -18.54 -21.71
CA LEU A 141 -18.07 -18.46 -23.12
C LEU A 141 -17.71 -17.05 -23.61
N ASN A 142 -18.37 -15.98 -23.12
CA ASN A 142 -18.04 -14.62 -23.53
C ASN A 142 -16.65 -14.21 -23.04
N VAL A 143 -16.29 -14.62 -21.81
CA VAL A 143 -14.95 -14.39 -21.25
C VAL A 143 -13.91 -15.23 -22.00
N ILE A 144 -14.25 -16.47 -22.39
CA ILE A 144 -13.40 -17.33 -23.21
C ILE A 144 -13.15 -16.72 -24.59
N ALA A 145 -14.18 -16.16 -25.25
CA ALA A 145 -14.07 -15.56 -26.57
C ALA A 145 -13.11 -14.36 -26.63
N MET A 146 -12.91 -13.66 -25.51
CA MET A 146 -11.91 -12.59 -25.39
C MET A 146 -10.46 -13.10 -25.27
N ALA A 147 -10.26 -14.39 -24.94
CA ALA A 147 -8.95 -15.00 -24.73
C ALA A 147 -8.52 -15.88 -25.91
N ALA A 148 -7.24 -15.83 -26.29
CA ALA A 148 -6.71 -16.73 -27.32
C ALA A 148 -6.66 -18.18 -26.81
N LEU A 149 -7.20 -19.12 -27.58
CA LEU A 149 -7.24 -20.55 -27.23
C LEU A 149 -5.90 -21.26 -27.55
N PRO A 150 -5.48 -22.25 -26.75
CA PRO A 150 -6.04 -22.64 -25.45
C PRO A 150 -5.75 -21.60 -24.36
N SER A 151 -6.68 -21.44 -23.43
CA SER A 151 -6.57 -20.46 -22.35
C SER A 151 -6.98 -21.02 -20.99
N VAL A 152 -6.44 -20.39 -19.94
CA VAL A 152 -6.94 -20.48 -18.57
C VAL A 152 -7.27 -19.07 -18.11
N VAL A 153 -8.53 -18.85 -17.76
CA VAL A 153 -9.03 -17.58 -17.27
C VAL A 153 -9.28 -17.66 -15.77
N LEU A 154 -8.80 -16.65 -15.05
CA LEU A 154 -9.07 -16.47 -13.62
C LEU A 154 -10.11 -15.35 -13.44
N SER A 155 -11.27 -15.70 -12.89
CA SER A 155 -12.38 -14.78 -12.60
C SER A 155 -12.58 -14.59 -11.09
N GLY A 156 -13.07 -13.41 -10.69
CA GLY A 156 -13.24 -13.01 -9.29
C GLY A 156 -12.14 -12.05 -8.80
N PRO A 157 -11.89 -11.94 -7.49
CA PRO A 157 -12.51 -12.71 -6.41
C PRO A 157 -13.85 -12.15 -5.94
N THR A 158 -14.72 -13.06 -5.52
CA THR A 158 -15.83 -12.72 -4.62
C THR A 158 -15.35 -12.85 -3.17
N MET A 159 -15.73 -11.91 -2.31
CA MET A 159 -15.35 -11.94 -0.89
C MET A 159 -16.39 -12.74 -0.11
N ARG A 160 -15.96 -13.80 0.57
CA ARG A 160 -16.79 -14.61 1.48
C ARG A 160 -16.36 -14.38 2.91
N THR A 161 -17.32 -14.33 3.84
CA THR A 161 -17.01 -14.14 5.26
C THR A 161 -16.23 -15.33 5.81
N SER A 162 -15.09 -15.07 6.46
CA SER A 162 -14.25 -16.12 7.04
C SER A 162 -14.49 -16.26 8.53
N ARG A 163 -15.33 -17.22 8.95
CA ARG A 163 -15.62 -17.44 10.38
C ARG A 163 -14.45 -18.10 11.14
N ARG A 164 -13.53 -18.77 10.43
CA ARG A 164 -12.42 -19.54 11.02
C ARG A 164 -11.16 -18.71 11.27
N TYR A 165 -10.89 -17.71 10.42
CA TYR A 165 -9.66 -16.90 10.49
C TYR A 165 -9.90 -15.45 10.91
N SER A 166 -11.16 -15.01 11.05
CA SER A 166 -11.46 -13.68 11.58
C SER A 166 -10.94 -13.56 13.02
N THR A 167 -9.88 -12.76 13.17
CA THR A 167 -9.37 -12.36 14.47
C THR A 167 -9.96 -11.00 14.81
N ASN A 168 -10.96 -10.99 15.69
CA ASN A 168 -11.49 -9.75 16.31
C ASN A 168 -10.48 -9.13 17.30
N VAL A 169 -9.19 -9.24 17.02
CA VAL A 169 -8.11 -8.79 17.90
C VAL A 169 -7.56 -7.49 17.34
N LEU A 170 -7.50 -6.50 18.21
CA LEU A 170 -6.94 -5.20 17.93
C LEU A 170 -5.41 -5.34 17.77
N HIS A 171 -4.85 -4.88 16.65
CA HIS A 171 -3.42 -4.99 16.39
C HIS A 171 -2.72 -3.64 16.65
N GLU A 172 -1.64 -3.68 17.43
CA GLU A 172 -0.77 -2.53 17.70
C GLU A 172 0.56 -2.77 17.00
N ASP A 173 0.92 -1.88 16.08
CA ASP A 173 2.21 -1.93 15.38
C ASP A 173 3.12 -0.80 15.88
N VAL A 174 4.39 -1.11 16.08
CA VAL A 174 5.41 -0.09 16.32
C VAL A 174 5.93 0.40 14.96
N VAL A 175 5.63 1.65 14.62
CA VAL A 175 6.08 2.29 13.38
C VAL A 175 7.13 3.34 13.73
N GLN A 176 8.15 3.48 12.88
CA GLN A 176 9.11 4.57 13.02
C GLN A 176 8.47 5.86 12.51
N GLY A 177 8.13 6.75 13.45
CA GLY A 177 7.59 8.08 13.20
C GLY A 177 8.66 9.17 13.37
N PRO A 178 8.32 10.42 13.04
CA PRO A 178 9.24 11.57 13.14
C PRO A 178 9.69 11.87 14.57
N SER A 179 9.00 11.33 15.59
CA SER A 179 9.36 11.48 17.00
C SER A 179 10.01 10.23 17.64
N GLY A 180 10.24 9.17 16.86
CA GLY A 180 10.77 7.88 17.32
C GLY A 180 9.80 6.73 17.05
N ALA A 181 9.93 5.64 17.81
CA ALA A 181 8.98 4.53 17.74
C ALA A 181 7.60 4.98 18.26
N GLU A 182 6.59 4.94 17.38
CA GLU A 182 5.21 5.33 17.67
C GLU A 182 4.32 4.08 17.59
N LEU A 183 3.38 3.94 18.53
CA LEU A 183 2.37 2.88 18.48
C LEU A 183 1.24 3.32 17.57
N VAL A 184 0.99 2.52 16.53
CA VAL A 184 -0.12 2.72 15.59
C VAL A 184 -1.14 1.63 15.84
N ARG A 185 -2.33 2.03 16.27
CA ARG A 185 -3.48 1.15 16.44
C ARG A 185 -4.12 0.90 15.08
N ARG A 186 -4.20 -0.36 14.67
CA ARG A 186 -4.87 -0.77 13.43
C ARG A 186 -6.27 -1.31 13.72
N ARG A 187 -7.19 -1.09 12.78
CA ARG A 187 -8.51 -1.73 12.81
C ARG A 187 -8.31 -3.25 12.82
N PRO A 188 -9.12 -4.03 13.56
CA PRO A 188 -9.15 -5.48 13.39
C PRO A 188 -9.30 -5.76 11.89
N ALA A 189 -8.41 -6.59 11.35
CA ALA A 189 -8.40 -6.86 9.93
C ALA A 189 -9.74 -7.46 9.51
N TYR A 190 -10.35 -6.92 8.45
CA TYR A 190 -11.51 -7.56 7.85
C TYR A 190 -11.03 -8.79 7.07
N THR A 191 -11.01 -9.94 7.75
CA THR A 191 -10.53 -11.21 7.19
C THR A 191 -11.65 -11.89 6.39
N VAL A 192 -11.38 -12.18 5.12
CA VAL A 192 -12.30 -12.82 4.17
C VAL A 192 -11.64 -14.05 3.52
N ASP A 193 -12.47 -14.94 3.01
CA ASP A 193 -12.03 -15.97 2.06
C ASP A 193 -12.28 -15.40 0.65
N LEU A 194 -11.23 -15.38 -0.19
CA LEU A 194 -11.31 -14.94 -1.57
C LEU A 194 -11.66 -16.13 -2.46
N ALA A 195 -12.85 -16.12 -3.06
CA ALA A 195 -13.28 -17.17 -3.97
C ALA A 195 -13.12 -16.74 -5.43
N PHE A 196 -12.34 -17.52 -6.17
CA PHE A 196 -12.05 -17.37 -7.59
C PHE A 196 -12.67 -18.51 -8.38
N THR A 197 -12.78 -18.32 -9.69
CA THR A 197 -13.18 -19.36 -10.64
C THR A 197 -12.14 -19.47 -11.74
N LEU A 198 -11.64 -20.68 -11.96
CA LEU A 198 -10.74 -21.01 -13.07
C LEU A 198 -11.57 -21.59 -14.21
N THR A 199 -11.48 -20.98 -15.39
CA THR A 199 -12.13 -21.48 -16.61
C THR A 199 -11.07 -21.80 -17.65
N VAL A 200 -10.94 -23.08 -17.99
CA VAL A 200 -10.04 -23.60 -19.02
C VAL A 200 -10.83 -23.75 -20.31
N ALA A 201 -10.27 -23.34 -21.44
CA ALA A 201 -10.90 -23.52 -22.73
C ALA A 201 -9.93 -23.98 -23.82
N SER A 202 -10.42 -24.83 -24.71
CA SER A 202 -9.71 -25.29 -25.91
C SER A 202 -10.67 -25.76 -27.00
N GLU A 203 -10.28 -25.62 -28.26
CA GLU A 203 -10.96 -26.20 -29.42
C GLU A 203 -10.68 -27.71 -29.59
N ARG A 204 -9.76 -28.28 -28.80
CA ARG A 204 -9.32 -29.68 -28.89
C ARG A 204 -9.56 -30.42 -27.59
N THR A 205 -10.34 -31.50 -27.66
CA THR A 205 -10.69 -32.33 -26.48
C THR A 205 -9.47 -32.85 -25.72
N ALA A 206 -8.46 -33.37 -26.43
CA ALA A 206 -7.26 -33.89 -25.79
C ALA A 206 -6.46 -32.81 -25.05
N GLU A 207 -6.40 -31.61 -25.61
CA GLU A 207 -5.74 -30.47 -24.98
C GLU A 207 -6.50 -29.97 -23.75
N LEU A 208 -7.84 -29.93 -23.81
CA LEU A 208 -8.68 -29.64 -22.65
C LEU A 208 -8.39 -30.62 -21.51
N PHE A 209 -8.35 -31.92 -21.77
CA PHE A 209 -8.06 -32.93 -20.74
C PHE A 209 -6.65 -32.79 -20.15
N ASN A 210 -5.65 -32.47 -20.97
CA ASN A 210 -4.29 -32.21 -20.48
C ASN A 210 -4.25 -30.98 -19.56
N LEU A 211 -4.94 -29.91 -19.93
CA LEU A 211 -5.04 -28.70 -19.12
C LEU A 211 -5.84 -28.93 -17.84
N MET A 212 -6.93 -29.70 -17.89
CA MET A 212 -7.68 -30.13 -16.70
C MET A 212 -6.78 -30.88 -15.71
N ALA A 213 -5.98 -31.84 -16.21
CA ALA A 213 -5.02 -32.57 -15.38
C ALA A 213 -3.94 -31.65 -14.80
N ALA A 214 -3.47 -30.68 -15.57
CA ALA A 214 -2.50 -29.68 -15.11
C ALA A 214 -3.10 -28.76 -14.03
N VAL A 215 -4.34 -28.29 -14.18
CA VAL A 215 -5.05 -27.50 -13.17
C VAL A 215 -5.30 -28.31 -11.90
N ALA A 216 -5.76 -29.56 -12.02
CA ALA A 216 -5.95 -30.45 -10.88
C ALA A 216 -4.62 -30.67 -10.12
N THR A 217 -3.53 -30.91 -10.86
CA THR A 217 -2.18 -31.05 -10.28
C THR A 217 -1.73 -29.77 -9.61
N PHE A 218 -1.99 -28.61 -10.21
CA PHE A 218 -1.69 -27.31 -9.65
C PHE A 218 -2.40 -27.09 -8.30
N LEU A 219 -3.71 -27.31 -8.25
CA LEU A 219 -4.49 -27.15 -7.01
C LEU A 219 -4.01 -28.09 -5.91
N ASN A 220 -3.72 -29.36 -6.25
CA ASN A 220 -3.25 -30.34 -5.29
C ASN A 220 -1.81 -30.08 -4.78
N ARG A 221 -0.93 -29.55 -5.63
CA ARG A 221 0.47 -29.27 -5.25
C ARG A 221 0.64 -27.96 -4.50
N ASN A 222 -0.22 -26.98 -4.73
CA ASN A 222 -0.06 -25.63 -4.21
C ASN A 222 -1.06 -25.34 -3.10
N ARG A 223 -1.00 -26.08 -2.00
CA ARG A 223 -1.84 -25.82 -0.81
C ARG A 223 -1.59 -24.45 -0.17
N TRP A 224 -0.44 -23.83 -0.44
CA TRP A 224 -0.05 -22.55 0.14
C TRP A 224 0.34 -21.57 -0.95
N LEU A 225 -0.31 -20.40 -0.96
CA LEU A 225 0.12 -19.26 -1.75
C LEU A 225 1.00 -18.37 -0.87
N ALA A 226 2.29 -18.32 -1.19
CA ALA A 226 3.28 -17.55 -0.43
C ALA A 226 3.65 -16.25 -1.15
N MET A 227 3.77 -15.16 -0.39
CA MET A 227 4.18 -13.86 -0.91
C MET A 227 5.04 -13.13 0.13
N PRO A 228 6.04 -12.31 -0.26
CA PRO A 228 6.71 -11.40 0.66
C PRO A 228 5.69 -10.50 1.37
N ARG A 229 5.82 -10.25 2.68
CA ARG A 229 4.93 -9.31 3.39
C ARG A 229 5.08 -7.89 2.85
N ASP A 230 6.31 -7.52 2.55
CA ASP A 230 6.65 -6.28 1.87
C ASP A 230 7.45 -6.63 0.62
N ALA A 231 7.07 -6.05 -0.52
CA ALA A 231 7.80 -6.29 -1.77
C ALA A 231 9.18 -5.62 -1.78
N GLU A 232 9.32 -4.53 -1.02
CA GLU A 232 10.53 -3.70 -0.97
C GLU A 232 11.43 -4.05 0.23
N ASP A 233 10.93 -4.86 1.18
CA ASP A 233 11.64 -5.24 2.39
C ASP A 233 11.52 -6.74 2.68
N ALA A 234 12.50 -7.50 2.20
CA ALA A 234 12.57 -8.94 2.39
C ALA A 234 12.77 -9.36 3.85
N SER A 235 13.24 -8.45 4.73
CA SER A 235 13.43 -8.76 6.16
C SER A 235 12.12 -8.98 6.90
N ARG A 236 11.01 -8.44 6.36
CA ARG A 236 9.66 -8.65 6.87
C ARG A 236 9.10 -10.05 6.61
N GLY A 237 9.85 -10.91 5.93
CA GLY A 237 9.51 -12.31 5.71
C GLY A 237 8.32 -12.50 4.76
N THR A 238 7.74 -13.70 4.79
CA THR A 238 6.65 -14.09 3.89
C THR A 238 5.34 -14.30 4.64
N VAL A 239 4.24 -13.91 4.01
CA VAL A 239 2.89 -14.33 4.38
C VAL A 239 2.47 -15.52 3.52
N ARG A 240 1.67 -16.42 4.07
CA ARG A 240 1.13 -17.59 3.38
C ARG A 240 -0.36 -17.69 3.63
N TRP A 241 -1.11 -17.90 2.57
CA TRP A 241 -2.54 -18.21 2.64
C TRP A 241 -2.79 -19.64 2.19
N GLU A 242 -3.71 -20.31 2.87
CA GLU A 242 -4.15 -21.63 2.47
C GLU A 242 -5.02 -21.51 1.21
N MET A 243 -4.68 -22.31 0.21
CA MET A 243 -5.35 -22.38 -1.08
C MET A 243 -5.96 -23.78 -1.24
N ASP A 244 -7.23 -23.84 -1.63
CA ASP A 244 -7.97 -25.08 -1.78
C ASP A 244 -8.91 -25.03 -2.98
N ALA A 245 -9.22 -26.20 -3.53
CA ALA A 245 -10.27 -26.33 -4.54
C ALA A 245 -11.63 -26.04 -3.89
N ASP A 246 -12.51 -25.33 -4.61
CA ASP A 246 -13.82 -24.92 -4.11
C ASP A 246 -14.93 -25.27 -5.11
N GLY A 247 -16.07 -25.71 -4.59
CA GLY A 247 -17.28 -25.97 -5.37
C GLY A 247 -17.20 -27.18 -6.33
N GLU A 248 -18.24 -27.29 -7.15
CA GLU A 248 -18.41 -28.36 -8.13
C GLU A 248 -17.65 -28.07 -9.43
N VAL A 249 -17.05 -29.13 -9.97
CA VAL A 249 -16.40 -29.11 -11.27
C VAL A 249 -17.45 -29.17 -12.38
N ARG A 250 -17.40 -28.23 -13.32
CA ARG A 250 -18.29 -28.20 -14.49
C ARG A 250 -17.49 -28.40 -15.76
N THR A 251 -17.97 -29.26 -16.66
CA THR A 251 -17.33 -29.52 -17.95
C THR A 251 -18.35 -29.39 -19.07
N GLN A 252 -18.01 -28.62 -20.10
CA GLN A 252 -18.84 -28.42 -21.28
C GLN A 252 -18.04 -28.84 -22.52
N LEU A 253 -18.46 -29.93 -23.14
CA LEU A 253 -17.79 -30.52 -24.31
C LEU A 253 -18.47 -30.17 -25.65
N GLY A 254 -19.64 -29.52 -25.59
CA GLY A 254 -20.41 -29.06 -26.75
C GLY A 254 -20.80 -27.59 -26.59
N SER A 255 -20.40 -26.76 -27.57
CA SER A 255 -20.75 -25.35 -27.68
C SER A 255 -21.04 -25.02 -29.16
N ARG A 256 -21.80 -23.94 -29.42
CA ARG A 256 -22.04 -23.42 -30.77
C ARG A 256 -20.76 -23.06 -31.53
N ASP A 257 -19.71 -22.68 -30.80
CA ASP A 257 -18.45 -22.19 -31.40
C ASP A 257 -17.33 -23.24 -31.42
N ASN A 258 -17.65 -24.53 -31.23
CA ASN A 258 -16.68 -25.65 -31.15
C ASN A 258 -15.63 -25.52 -30.02
N VAL A 259 -15.88 -24.62 -29.08
CA VAL A 259 -15.06 -24.43 -27.87
C VAL A 259 -15.53 -25.38 -26.78
N ARG A 260 -14.57 -26.05 -26.13
CA ARG A 260 -14.81 -26.90 -24.96
C ARG A 260 -14.23 -26.21 -23.74
N ALA A 261 -14.96 -26.28 -22.63
CA ALA A 261 -14.62 -25.57 -21.42
C ALA A 261 -14.69 -26.46 -20.19
N PHE A 262 -13.86 -26.15 -19.21
CA PHE A 262 -13.84 -26.75 -17.89
C PHE A 262 -13.75 -25.63 -16.85
N THR A 263 -14.57 -25.70 -15.81
CA THR A 263 -14.61 -24.69 -14.76
C THR A 263 -14.46 -25.34 -13.38
N TRP A 264 -13.61 -24.76 -12.54
CA TRP A 264 -13.41 -25.17 -11.15
C TRP A 264 -13.18 -23.95 -10.25
N GLY A 265 -13.86 -23.91 -9.10
CA GLY A 265 -13.62 -22.90 -8.07
C GLY A 265 -12.30 -23.11 -7.33
N LEU A 266 -11.77 -22.00 -6.83
CA LEU A 266 -10.55 -21.92 -6.04
C LEU A 266 -10.79 -20.95 -4.89
N VAL A 267 -10.44 -21.33 -3.67
CA VAL A 267 -10.55 -20.44 -2.50
C VAL A 267 -9.18 -20.18 -1.90
N VAL A 268 -8.91 -18.91 -1.60
CA VAL A 268 -7.77 -18.47 -0.80
C VAL A 268 -8.30 -17.97 0.54
N ARG A 269 -7.95 -18.65 1.63
CA ARG A 269 -8.57 -18.45 2.95
C ARG A 269 -7.80 -17.44 3.79
N GLY A 270 -8.52 -16.68 4.62
CA GLY A 270 -7.92 -15.85 5.66
C GLY A 270 -7.17 -14.63 5.11
N PHE A 271 -7.70 -14.00 4.06
CA PHE A 271 -7.12 -12.80 3.46
C PHE A 271 -7.60 -11.53 4.18
N ASP A 272 -6.67 -10.67 4.57
CA ASP A 272 -6.96 -9.43 5.28
C ASP A 272 -7.12 -8.25 4.30
N VAL A 273 -8.37 -7.84 4.05
CA VAL A 273 -8.72 -6.82 3.04
C VAL A 273 -8.20 -5.43 3.42
N ASP A 274 -8.23 -5.10 4.71
CA ASP A 274 -7.92 -3.76 5.24
C ASP A 274 -6.56 -3.68 5.95
N SER A 275 -5.65 -4.63 5.68
CA SER A 275 -4.32 -4.63 6.28
C SER A 275 -3.53 -3.37 5.87
N GLY A 276 -3.55 -2.35 6.73
CA GLY A 276 -2.73 -1.14 6.54
C GLY A 276 -3.44 0.21 6.62
N LEU A 277 -4.74 0.28 6.93
CA LEU A 277 -5.38 1.56 7.29
C LEU A 277 -5.25 1.82 8.80
N PRO A 278 -4.48 2.85 9.23
CA PRO A 278 -4.40 3.20 10.64
C PRO A 278 -5.73 3.75 11.15
N LEU A 279 -6.14 3.36 12.37
CA LEU A 279 -7.30 3.95 13.05
C LEU A 279 -6.93 5.24 13.79
N ASP A 280 -5.71 5.31 14.31
CA ASP A 280 -5.18 6.45 15.06
C ASP A 280 -3.69 6.63 14.76
N LEU A 281 -3.29 7.87 14.45
CA LEU A 281 -1.90 8.32 14.46
C LEU A 281 -1.72 9.16 15.74
N GLY A 282 -1.29 8.55 16.84
CA GLY A 282 -1.14 9.34 18.05
C GLY A 282 -0.86 8.55 19.33
N LYS A 283 0.40 8.16 19.52
CA LYS A 283 1.16 8.44 20.76
C LYS A 283 2.60 7.95 20.62
N ALA A 284 3.55 8.81 20.98
CA ALA A 284 4.95 8.43 21.16
C ALA A 284 5.07 7.38 22.27
N VAL A 285 5.87 6.33 22.05
CA VAL A 285 6.17 5.34 23.08
C VAL A 285 7.14 5.95 24.08
N ALA A 286 6.64 6.34 25.25
CA ALA A 286 7.50 6.66 26.37
C ALA A 286 8.05 5.37 26.98
N GLY A 287 9.35 5.12 26.73
CA GLY A 287 10.23 4.26 27.52
C GLY A 287 9.98 2.74 27.43
N THR A 288 10.89 2.03 26.78
CA THR A 288 11.11 0.60 27.01
C THR A 288 11.43 0.38 28.49
N HIS A 289 10.49 -0.20 29.25
CA HIS A 289 10.84 -0.87 30.50
C HIS A 289 11.50 -2.20 30.09
N LEU A 290 12.83 -2.20 30.04
CA LEU A 290 13.58 -3.44 30.10
C LEU A 290 13.26 -4.07 31.45
N GLU A 291 12.43 -5.11 31.47
CA GLU A 291 12.43 -6.06 32.58
C GLU A 291 13.77 -6.78 32.56
N THR A 292 14.77 -6.18 33.21
CA THR A 292 15.91 -6.93 33.70
C THR A 292 15.39 -7.74 34.86
N ASP A 293 14.97 -8.97 34.59
CA ASP A 293 14.70 -9.96 35.62
C ASP A 293 16.05 -10.27 36.28
N SER A 294 16.33 -9.59 37.38
CA SER A 294 17.49 -9.84 38.20
C SER A 294 17.36 -11.23 38.81
N LEU A 295 18.16 -12.18 38.32
CA LEU A 295 18.43 -13.47 38.96
C LEU A 295 18.96 -13.21 40.39
N SER A 296 18.07 -13.04 41.36
CA SER A 296 18.42 -13.06 42.78
C SER A 296 18.65 -14.51 43.18
N GLY A 297 19.92 -14.81 43.46
CA GLY A 297 20.40 -16.12 43.85
C GLY A 297 19.69 -16.70 45.07
N GLY A 298 19.44 -18.01 45.00
CA GLY A 298 19.10 -18.81 46.16
C GLY A 298 20.33 -19.03 47.03
N THR A 299 20.24 -18.58 48.27
CA THR A 299 21.02 -19.13 49.39
C THR A 299 20.18 -19.04 50.65
N SER A 300 19.71 -20.19 51.14
CA SER A 300 19.83 -20.72 52.51
C SER A 300 18.77 -21.79 52.73
#